data_AF-A0A7Y3FG96-F1
#
_entry.id   AF-A0A7Y3FG96-F1
#
_cell.length_a   1.000
_cell.length_b   1.000
_cell.length_c   1.000
_cell.angle_alpha   90.00
_cell.angle_beta   90.00
_cell.angle_gamma   90.00
#
_symmetry.space_group_name_H-M   'P 1'
#
loop_
_entity.id
_entity.type
_entity.pdbx_description
1 polymer ?
#
loop_
_entity_poly.entity_id
_entity_poly.type
_entity_poly.pdbx_seq_one_letter_code
_entity_poly.pdbx_strand_id
1 'polypeptide(L)'
;MDLRKRALGLSIGLVWGFAILLTTWWFIIMGYQGEILGNLSGLYLGYSVSWGGSFIGFIWGFVDGFIAGVLIAWLYGVFSKMLYKKKPST
;
A
#
# COMPACT_ATOMS: atom_id res chain seq x y z
N MET A 1 -2.17 22.38 5.13
CA MET A 1 -3.21 21.35 4.97
C MET A 1 -2.81 20.18 5.85
N ASP A 2 -3.69 19.66 6.70
CA ASP A 2 -3.40 18.47 7.49
C ASP A 2 -3.86 17.22 6.74
N LEU A 3 -2.94 16.29 6.49
CA LEU A 3 -3.29 14.98 5.94
C LEU A 3 -4.02 14.16 6.99
N ARG A 4 -5.28 13.80 6.71
CA ARG A 4 -6.04 12.90 7.57
C ARG A 4 -5.47 11.48 7.43
N LYS A 5 -4.71 11.06 8.45
CA LYS A 5 -4.00 9.77 8.50
C LYS A 5 -4.85 8.58 8.05
N ARG A 6 -6.08 8.47 8.56
CA ARG A 6 -7.01 7.38 8.20
C ARG A 6 -7.43 7.43 6.74
N ALA A 7 -7.71 8.61 6.20
CA ALA A 7 -8.12 8.76 4.80
C ALA A 7 -6.97 8.39 3.86
N LEU A 8 -5.75 8.88 4.13
CA LEU A 8 -4.59 8.56 3.32
C LEU A 8 -4.22 7.07 3.40
N GLY A 9 -4.25 6.49 4.60
CA GLY A 9 -4.06 5.06 4.80
C GLY A 9 -5.06 4.22 3.99
N LEU A 10 -6.36 4.53 4.07
CA LEU A 10 -7.38 3.78 3.33
C LEU A 10 -7.19 3.90 1.82
N SER A 11 -6.88 5.09 1.31
CA SER A 11 -6.64 5.30 -0.12
C SER A 11 -5.43 4.52 -0.62
N ILE A 12 -4.28 4.62 0.07
CA ILE A 12 -3.05 3.91 -0.34
C ILE A 12 -3.21 2.41 -0.18
N GLY A 13 -3.81 1.95 0.92
CA GLY A 13 -4.12 0.53 1.13
C GLY A 13 -4.98 -0.05 0.01
N LEU A 14 -6.09 0.60 -0.36
CA LEU A 14 -6.95 0.11 -1.44
C LEU A 14 -6.21 0.08 -2.78
N VAL A 15 -5.50 1.16 -3.12
CA VAL A 15 -4.73 1.23 -4.38
C VAL A 15 -3.69 0.11 -4.44
N TRP A 16 -2.93 -0.11 -3.36
CA TRP A 16 -1.90 -1.14 -3.32
C TRP A 16 -2.47 -2.56 -3.34
N GLY A 17 -3.51 -2.83 -2.55
CA GLY A 17 -4.20 -4.11 -2.57
C GLY A 17 -4.76 -4.44 -3.95
N PHE A 18 -5.45 -3.49 -4.61
CA PHE A 18 -5.97 -3.69 -5.95
C PHE A 18 -4.88 -3.84 -7.01
N ALA A 19 -3.77 -3.12 -6.89
CA ALA A 19 -2.62 -3.32 -7.77
C ALA A 19 -2.15 -4.77 -7.73
N ILE A 20 -1.97 -5.35 -6.54
CA ILE A 20 -1.53 -6.74 -6.38
C ILE A 20 -2.56 -7.73 -6.93
N LEU A 21 -3.85 -7.52 -6.65
CA LEU A 21 -4.93 -8.35 -7.18
C LEU A 21 -4.92 -8.36 -8.73
N LEU A 22 -4.98 -7.18 -9.33
CA LEU A 22 -5.10 -7.01 -10.78
C LEU A 22 -3.84 -7.45 -11.51
N THR A 23 -2.65 -7.17 -10.98
CA THR A 23 -1.39 -7.66 -11.56
C THR A 23 -1.30 -9.18 -11.47
N THR A 24 -1.75 -9.79 -10.37
CA THR A 24 -1.79 -11.27 -10.26
C THR A 24 -2.72 -11.86 -11.33
N TRP A 25 -3.90 -11.28 -11.53
CA TRP A 25 -4.84 -11.74 -12.57
C TRP A 25 -4.27 -11.57 -13.98
N TRP A 26 -3.64 -10.42 -14.25
CA TRP A 26 -2.98 -10.16 -15.52
C TRP A 26 -1.93 -11.25 -15.83
N PHE A 27 -1.13 -11.62 -14.84
CA PHE A 27 -0.07 -12.62 -15.02
C PHE A 27 -0.62 -14.03 -15.25
N ILE A 28 -1.70 -14.38 -14.54
CA ILE A 28 -2.41 -15.64 -14.76
C ILE A 28 -2.93 -15.73 -16.20
N ILE A 29 -3.55 -14.67 -16.71
CA ILE A 29 -4.09 -14.62 -18.08
C ILE A 29 -2.96 -14.72 -19.13
N MET A 30 -1.81 -14.09 -18.88
CA MET A 30 -0.66 -14.17 -19.77
C MET A 30 0.12 -15.49 -19.66
N GLY A 31 -0.23 -16.39 -18.73
CA GLY A 31 0.50 -17.63 -18.48
C GLY A 31 1.91 -17.40 -17.92
N TYR A 32 2.18 -16.22 -17.36
CA TYR A 32 3.50 -15.83 -16.87
C TYR A 32 3.65 -16.18 -15.39
N GLN A 33 4.53 -17.14 -15.06
CA GLN A 33 4.82 -17.55 -13.68
C GLN A 33 5.84 -16.63 -12.99
N GLY A 34 5.78 -15.33 -13.27
CA GLY A 34 6.86 -14.38 -13.05
C GLY A 34 7.57 -14.48 -11.70
N GLU A 35 8.91 -14.53 -11.74
CA GLU A 35 9.80 -14.52 -10.56
C GLU A 35 9.49 -13.37 -9.60
N ILE A 36 9.08 -12.21 -10.12
CA ILE A 36 8.77 -11.01 -9.35
C ILE A 36 7.60 -11.24 -8.38
N LEU A 37 6.53 -11.90 -8.81
CA LEU A 37 5.40 -12.26 -7.93
C LEU A 37 5.69 -13.54 -7.12
N GLY A 38 6.56 -14.42 -7.64
CA GLY A 38 7.13 -15.52 -6.85
C GLY A 38 7.76 -15.01 -5.55
N ASN A 39 8.52 -13.91 -5.61
CA ASN A 39 9.11 -13.25 -4.44
C ASN A 39 8.06 -12.68 -3.47
N LEU A 40 6.90 -12.23 -3.96
CA LEU A 40 5.80 -11.80 -3.08
C LEU A 40 5.26 -12.96 -2.23
N SER A 41 5.36 -14.21 -2.70
CA SER A 41 4.97 -15.39 -1.90
C SER A 41 5.83 -15.56 -0.64
N GLY A 42 7.07 -15.04 -0.65
CA GLY A 42 7.94 -15.00 0.51
C GLY A 42 7.61 -13.87 1.49
N LEU A 43 6.97 -12.80 1.03
CA LEU A 43 6.58 -11.65 1.85
C LEU A 43 5.16 -11.78 2.40
N TYR A 44 4.24 -12.30 1.58
CA TYR A 44 2.83 -12.41 1.90
C TYR A 44 2.48 -13.86 2.17
N LEU A 45 2.38 -14.21 3.45
CA LEU A 45 2.08 -15.57 3.89
C LEU A 45 0.75 -16.04 3.30
N GLY A 46 0.78 -17.19 2.63
CA GLY A 46 -0.37 -17.80 1.96
C GLY A 46 -0.68 -17.23 0.57
N TYR A 47 0.07 -16.22 0.11
CA TYR A 47 -0.04 -15.75 -1.27
C TYR A 47 0.51 -16.79 -2.24
N SER A 48 -0.17 -16.93 -3.36
CA SER A 48 0.32 -17.65 -4.54
C SER A 48 -0.19 -16.92 -5.78
N VAL A 49 0.50 -17.12 -6.92
CA VAL A 49 0.06 -16.60 -8.22
C VAL A 49 -1.12 -17.44 -8.72
N SER A 50 -2.28 -17.25 -8.10
CA SER A 50 -3.53 -17.93 -8.41
C SER A 50 -4.72 -16.99 -8.18
N TRP A 51 -5.87 -17.31 -8.78
CA TRP A 51 -7.09 -16.52 -8.61
C TRP A 51 -7.53 -16.41 -7.14
N GLY A 52 -7.30 -17.45 -6.34
CA GLY A 52 -7.57 -17.43 -4.89
C GLY A 52 -6.47 -16.69 -4.12
N GLY A 53 -5.22 -16.99 -4.43
CA GLY A 53 -4.05 -16.37 -3.80
C GLY A 53 -4.01 -14.86 -3.99
N SER A 54 -4.54 -14.32 -5.09
CA SER A 54 -4.63 -12.88 -5.33
C SER A 54 -5.46 -12.14 -4.27
N PHE A 55 -6.49 -12.77 -3.70
CA PHE A 55 -7.27 -12.15 -2.62
C PHE A 55 -6.49 -12.10 -1.30
N ILE A 56 -5.67 -13.10 -1.02
CA ILE A 56 -4.74 -13.07 0.10
C ILE A 56 -3.71 -11.95 -0.11
N GLY A 57 -3.20 -11.83 -1.34
CA GLY A 57 -2.31 -10.73 -1.73
C GLY A 57 -2.96 -9.35 -1.63
N PHE A 58 -4.26 -9.24 -1.94
CA PHE A 58 -5.02 -8.01 -1.75
C PHE A 58 -5.10 -7.61 -0.28
N ILE A 59 -5.39 -8.56 0.63
CA ILE A 59 -5.48 -8.27 2.07
C ILE A 59 -4.13 -7.81 2.61
N TRP A 60 -3.05 -8.53 2.30
CA TRP A 60 -1.69 -8.13 2.69
C TRP A 60 -1.30 -6.77 2.10
N GLY A 61 -1.50 -6.58 0.80
CA GLY A 61 -1.27 -5.29 0.14
C GLY A 61 -2.10 -4.16 0.74
N PHE A 62 -3.34 -4.42 1.12
CA PHE A 62 -4.16 -3.42 1.80
C PHE A 62 -3.58 -3.04 3.17
N VAL A 63 -3.19 -4.02 3.98
CA VAL A 63 -2.60 -3.79 5.30
C VAL A 63 -1.29 -3.00 5.18
N ASP A 64 -0.40 -3.42 4.30
CA ASP A 64 0.89 -2.77 4.10
C ASP A 64 0.74 -1.36 3.53
N GLY A 65 -0.12 -1.19 2.53
CA GLY A 65 -0.43 0.12 1.96
C GLY A 65 -1.11 1.05 2.97
N PHE A 66 -1.97 0.51 3.84
CA PHE A 66 -2.59 1.29 4.91
C PHE A 66 -1.56 1.79 5.92
N ILE A 67 -0.67 0.91 6.39
CA ILE A 67 0.41 1.25 7.31
C ILE A 67 1.32 2.32 6.68
N ALA A 68 1.74 2.11 5.43
CA ALA A 68 2.54 3.07 4.68
C ALA A 68 1.84 4.43 4.56
N GLY A 69 0.55 4.46 4.23
CA GLY A 69 -0.19 5.71 4.10
C GLY A 69 -0.38 6.46 5.42
N VAL A 70 -0.61 5.74 6.53
CA VAL A 70 -0.62 6.35 7.87
C VAL A 70 0.74 6.93 8.23
N LEU A 71 1.83 6.19 7.93
CA LEU A 71 3.19 6.62 8.18
C LEU A 71 3.54 7.88 7.38
N ILE A 72 3.19 7.93 6.09
CA ILE A 72 3.37 9.09 5.22
C ILE A 72 2.61 10.31 5.77
N ALA A 73 1.34 10.14 6.15
CA ALA A 73 0.57 11.25 6.72
C ALA A 73 1.17 11.77 8.03
N TRP A 74 1.72 10.87 8.86
CA TRP A 74 2.40 11.25 10.08
C TRP A 74 3.69 12.02 9.81
N LEU A 75 4.58 11.49 8.96
CA LEU A 75 5.83 12.15 8.58
C LEU A 75 5.59 13.51 7.94
N TYR A 76 4.59 13.62 7.07
CA TYR A 76 4.17 14.90 6.50
C TYR A 76 3.82 15.93 7.59
N GLY A 77 3.07 15.52 8.62
CA GLY A 77 2.74 16.38 9.74
C GLY A 77 3.97 16.81 10.56
N VAL A 78 4.94 15.91 10.76
CA VAL A 78 6.20 16.20 11.44
C VAL A 78 7.01 17.24 10.66
N PHE A 79 7.26 16.99 9.38
CA PHE A 79 8.04 17.89 8.53
C PHE A 79 7.34 19.22 8.29
N SER A 80 6.01 19.23 8.16
CA SER A 80 5.25 20.47 8.03
C SER A 80 5.44 21.39 9.23
N LYS A 81 5.40 20.86 10.46
CA LYS A 81 5.65 21.63 11.69
C LYS A 81 7.09 22.13 11.80
N MET A 82 8.06 21.32 11.35
CA MET A 82 9.48 21.66 11.39
C MET A 82 9.84 22.76 10.39
N LEU A 83 9.32 22.67 9.16
CA LEU A 83 9.68 23.55 8.04
C LEU A 83 8.84 24.83 7.98
N TYR A 84 7.56 24.78 8.34
CA TYR A 84 6.61 25.89 8.19
C TYR A 84 6.15 26.48 9.53
N LYS A 85 7.07 26.60 10.49
CA LYS A 85 6.79 27.16 11.83
C LYS A 85 6.07 28.52 11.68
N LYS A 86 4.81 28.59 12.13
CA LYS A 86 3.99 29.82 12.02
C LYS A 86 4.65 30.94 12.83
N LYS A 87 4.97 32.06 12.18
CA LYS A 87 5.48 33.26 12.87
C LYS A 87 4.42 33.70 13.89
N PRO A 88 4.76 33.93 15.17
CA PRO A 88 3.78 34.39 16.15
C PRO A 88 3.18 35.72 15.66
N SER A 89 1.86 35.77 15.57
CA SER A 89 1.12 37.02 15.32
C SER A 89 1.27 37.87 16.58
N THR A 90 2.04 38.95 16.47
CA THR A 90 2.10 40.06 17.44
C THR A 90 0.72 40.68 17.62
#